data_AF-H1KVH5-F1
#
_entry.id   AF-H1KVH5-F1
#
_cell.length_a   1.000
_cell.length_b   1.000
_cell.length_c   1.000
_cell.angle_alpha   90.00
_cell.angle_beta   90.00
_cell.angle_gamma   90.00
#
_symmetry.space_group_name_H-M   'P 1'
#
loop_
_entity.id
_entity.type
_entity.pdbx_description
1 polymer ?
#
loop_
_entity_poly.entity_id
_entity_poly.type
_entity_poly.pdbx_seq_one_letter_code
_entity_poly.pdbx_strand_id
1 'polypeptide(L)'
;AGTVGGWRLALDMARAFGGRLPLDAILADAIRHARAGCPVSASEARYVPKELDTLHDAPNFSATYLDDGKPYAVGAIRAQPKLADTLAQLAHAGLDDFYRGDIGREIASDLERLGAPVTRADLTAYAAKERAPLTLRRRDATLYNFPPPTQGLAALIILGIFDRLHIAEPESTAHYHGLIEATKRAFAIRDRFVTDFDRLKGDPAAFLDPKRLDREAALIDMRRAASIPVRSGEGDTVWMGAIDNDGMAVSFIQSVYWEYGSGTVLPGTGICWQNRGMSFSLDANAVNPLEPGRRPFHTLIPALAAFDDGRVMSYGSMGGDGQPQFQAQIFTRYADYGMSVADAVDAPRLLYGRTWGAESLSVKVEDRFDPACIAALRRLGHEIEELGGAYIDSLGHAGMLVRHVKDGRIEATHDPRSDGGAAGL
;
A
#
# COMPACT_ATOMS: atom_id res chain seq x y z
N ALA A 1 3.62 -15.99 -0.62
CA ALA A 1 2.14 -16.01 -0.57
C ALA A 1 1.66 -15.95 0.89
N GLY A 2 1.65 -14.76 1.51
CA GLY A 2 1.35 -14.62 2.95
C GLY A 2 -0.08 -14.17 3.31
N THR A 3 -0.80 -13.62 2.34
CA THR A 3 -2.08 -12.90 2.53
C THR A 3 -3.15 -13.73 3.24
N VAL A 4 -3.37 -14.97 2.83
CA VAL A 4 -4.43 -15.83 3.38
C VAL A 4 -4.18 -16.17 4.85
N GLY A 5 -2.92 -16.27 5.27
CA GLY A 5 -2.59 -16.44 6.69
C GLY A 5 -2.93 -15.20 7.51
N GLY A 6 -2.81 -14.01 6.92
CA GLY A 6 -3.28 -12.76 7.51
C GLY A 6 -4.80 -12.72 7.65
N TRP A 7 -5.55 -13.20 6.65
CA TRP A 7 -7.01 -13.32 6.74
C TRP A 7 -7.42 -14.24 7.90
N ARG A 8 -6.69 -15.33 8.13
CA ARG A 8 -6.95 -16.22 9.27
C ARG A 8 -6.78 -15.49 10.61
N LEU A 9 -5.67 -14.77 10.78
CA LEU A 9 -5.46 -13.98 12.00
C LEU A 9 -6.54 -12.92 12.18
N ALA A 10 -6.93 -12.21 11.11
CA ALA A 10 -8.00 -11.23 11.17
C ALA A 10 -9.36 -11.86 11.56
N LEU A 11 -9.66 -13.05 11.06
CA LEU A 11 -10.86 -13.80 11.42
C LEU A 11 -10.84 -14.24 12.89
N ASP A 12 -9.70 -14.73 13.37
CA ASP A 12 -9.54 -15.13 14.77
C ASP A 12 -9.66 -13.93 15.72
N MET A 13 -9.07 -12.78 15.35
CA MET A 13 -9.23 -11.51 16.07
C MET A 13 -10.69 -11.06 16.07
N ALA A 14 -11.37 -11.05 14.91
CA ALA A 14 -12.76 -10.65 14.80
C ALA A 14 -13.66 -11.51 15.72
N ARG A 15 -13.43 -12.83 15.76
CA ARG A 15 -14.12 -13.75 16.68
C ARG A 15 -13.84 -13.41 18.15
N ALA A 16 -12.59 -13.10 18.51
CA ALA A 16 -12.23 -12.70 19.86
C ALA A 16 -12.93 -11.40 20.29
N PHE A 17 -13.25 -10.51 19.35
CA PHE A 17 -14.04 -9.30 19.56
C PHE A 17 -15.56 -9.50 19.41
N GLY A 18 -16.03 -10.76 19.32
CA GLY A 18 -17.46 -11.08 19.27
C GLY A 18 -18.08 -11.11 17.88
N GLY A 19 -17.27 -11.01 16.81
CA GLY A 19 -17.69 -11.21 15.43
C GLY A 19 -18.26 -12.61 15.20
N ARG A 20 -19.39 -12.70 14.48
CA ARG A 20 -20.19 -13.93 14.35
C ARG A 20 -20.36 -14.45 12.92
N LEU A 21 -19.84 -13.71 11.93
CA LEU A 21 -20.02 -14.10 10.54
C LEU A 21 -19.21 -15.37 10.25
N PRO A 22 -19.85 -16.43 9.73
CA PRO A 22 -19.14 -17.63 9.30
C PRO A 22 -18.34 -17.35 8.01
N LEU A 23 -17.31 -18.15 7.77
CA LEU A 23 -16.34 -17.89 6.69
C LEU A 23 -16.97 -17.97 5.29
N ASP A 24 -17.95 -18.85 5.12
CA ASP A 24 -18.74 -18.96 3.89
C ASP A 24 -19.55 -17.69 3.60
N ALA A 25 -20.14 -17.06 4.61
CA ALA A 25 -20.80 -15.76 4.47
C ALA A 25 -19.79 -14.64 4.12
N ILE A 26 -18.62 -14.64 4.76
CA ILE A 26 -17.56 -13.64 4.51
C ILE A 26 -17.04 -13.74 3.07
N LEU A 27 -16.86 -14.94 2.53
CA LEU A 27 -16.32 -15.18 1.19
C LEU A 27 -17.40 -15.26 0.10
N ALA A 28 -18.68 -15.27 0.44
CA ALA A 28 -19.80 -15.52 -0.48
C ALA A 28 -19.77 -14.58 -1.71
N ASP A 29 -19.60 -13.28 -1.49
CA ASP A 29 -19.59 -12.31 -2.58
C ASP A 29 -18.37 -12.46 -3.47
N ALA A 30 -17.18 -12.70 -2.89
CA ALA A 30 -15.97 -12.95 -3.65
C ALA A 30 -16.11 -14.21 -4.53
N ILE A 31 -16.70 -15.29 -3.98
CA ILE A 31 -16.99 -16.53 -4.73
C ILE A 31 -17.97 -16.26 -5.87
N ARG A 32 -19.07 -15.56 -5.59
CA ARG A 32 -20.09 -15.21 -6.58
C ARG A 32 -19.50 -14.38 -7.72
N HIS A 33 -18.76 -13.34 -7.39
CA HIS A 33 -18.12 -12.44 -8.36
C HIS A 33 -17.02 -13.14 -9.17
N ALA A 34 -16.23 -14.02 -8.56
CA ALA A 34 -15.26 -14.82 -9.29
C ALA A 34 -15.94 -15.80 -10.25
N ARG A 35 -17.07 -16.41 -9.86
CA ARG A 35 -17.76 -17.41 -10.68
C ARG A 35 -18.59 -16.81 -11.82
N ALA A 36 -19.39 -15.79 -11.51
CA ALA A 36 -20.27 -15.12 -12.47
C ALA A 36 -19.54 -14.07 -13.31
N GLY A 37 -18.40 -13.60 -12.81
CA GLY A 37 -17.64 -12.49 -13.37
C GLY A 37 -18.11 -11.12 -12.89
N CYS A 38 -17.29 -10.12 -13.18
CA CYS A 38 -17.56 -8.70 -12.93
C CYS A 38 -17.32 -7.90 -14.21
N PRO A 39 -18.06 -6.80 -14.42
CA PRO A 39 -17.75 -5.86 -15.49
C PRO A 39 -16.38 -5.23 -15.24
N VAL A 40 -15.53 -5.22 -16.26
CA VAL A 40 -14.26 -4.51 -16.23
C VAL A 40 -14.52 -3.01 -16.10
N SER A 41 -13.87 -2.39 -15.12
CA SER A 41 -14.09 -1.00 -14.76
C SER A 41 -13.41 -0.04 -15.75
N ALA A 42 -13.76 1.24 -15.69
CA ALA A 42 -13.15 2.23 -16.57
C ALA A 42 -11.67 2.45 -16.23
N SER A 43 -11.32 2.47 -14.95
CA SER A 43 -9.93 2.57 -14.46
C SER A 43 -9.10 1.37 -14.87
N GLU A 44 -9.64 0.15 -14.75
CA GLU A 44 -8.93 -1.05 -15.18
C GLU A 44 -8.68 -1.04 -16.70
N ALA A 45 -9.67 -0.68 -17.51
CA ALA A 45 -9.49 -0.65 -18.97
C ALA A 45 -8.55 0.46 -19.46
N ARG A 46 -8.44 1.58 -18.71
CA ARG A 46 -7.44 2.62 -18.98
C ARG A 46 -6.02 2.16 -18.62
N TYR A 47 -5.90 1.22 -17.69
CA TYR A 47 -4.62 0.70 -17.26
C TYR A 47 -4.05 -0.28 -18.28
N VAL A 48 -2.99 0.13 -18.97
CA VAL A 48 -2.22 -0.76 -19.85
C VAL A 48 -1.02 -1.28 -19.07
N PRO A 49 -0.94 -2.60 -18.81
CA PRO A 49 0.24 -3.21 -18.22
C PRO A 49 1.43 -2.89 -19.10
N LYS A 50 2.49 -2.39 -18.52
CA LYS A 50 3.55 -1.82 -19.35
C LYS A 50 4.53 -2.89 -19.88
N GLU A 51 4.49 -4.07 -19.27
CA GLU A 51 5.14 -5.30 -19.77
C GLU A 51 4.09 -6.27 -20.35
N LEU A 52 3.01 -5.75 -20.95
CA LEU A 52 1.90 -6.57 -21.46
C LEU A 52 2.38 -7.68 -22.42
N ASP A 53 3.37 -7.38 -23.27
CA ASP A 53 3.96 -8.36 -24.19
C ASP A 53 4.60 -9.53 -23.43
N THR A 54 5.33 -9.24 -22.35
CA THR A 54 5.93 -10.27 -21.48
C THR A 54 4.86 -11.05 -20.71
N LEU A 55 3.80 -10.37 -20.26
CA LEU A 55 2.69 -11.00 -19.55
C LEU A 55 1.89 -11.93 -20.46
N HIS A 56 1.78 -11.65 -21.75
CA HIS A 56 1.06 -12.49 -22.71
C HIS A 56 1.55 -13.95 -22.70
N ASP A 57 2.85 -14.13 -22.54
CA ASP A 57 3.51 -15.44 -22.55
C ASP A 57 3.57 -16.09 -21.15
N ALA A 58 3.16 -15.37 -20.10
CA ALA A 58 3.12 -15.91 -18.75
C ALA A 58 2.03 -17.00 -18.62
N PRO A 59 2.28 -18.07 -17.84
CA PRO A 59 1.36 -19.20 -17.75
C PRO A 59 -0.07 -18.78 -17.39
N ASN A 60 -1.02 -19.13 -18.27
CA ASN A 60 -2.46 -18.84 -18.17
C ASN A 60 -2.85 -17.37 -18.05
N PHE A 61 -1.93 -16.41 -18.24
CA PHE A 61 -2.24 -14.99 -18.16
C PHE A 61 -3.29 -14.58 -19.20
N SER A 62 -2.98 -14.85 -20.48
CA SER A 62 -3.84 -14.47 -21.61
C SER A 62 -5.23 -15.08 -21.52
N ALA A 63 -5.32 -16.35 -21.10
CA ALA A 63 -6.60 -17.04 -20.90
C ALA A 63 -7.43 -16.48 -19.72
N THR A 64 -6.79 -15.77 -18.79
CA THR A 64 -7.45 -15.24 -17.58
C THR A 64 -7.79 -13.76 -17.70
N TYR A 65 -6.88 -12.97 -18.29
CA TYR A 65 -6.92 -11.51 -18.24
C TYR A 65 -7.08 -10.84 -19.60
N LEU A 66 -7.05 -11.59 -20.70
CA LEU A 66 -7.25 -11.07 -22.05
C LEU A 66 -8.48 -11.68 -22.72
N ASP A 67 -9.16 -10.87 -23.52
CA ASP A 67 -10.27 -11.23 -24.40
C ASP A 67 -9.73 -11.32 -25.84
N ASP A 68 -9.65 -12.53 -26.40
CA ASP A 68 -9.02 -12.81 -27.70
C ASP A 68 -7.62 -12.18 -27.86
N GLY A 69 -6.80 -12.28 -26.81
CA GLY A 69 -5.43 -11.76 -26.78
C GLY A 69 -5.32 -10.24 -26.59
N LYS A 70 -6.42 -9.55 -26.31
CA LYS A 70 -6.46 -8.11 -26.05
C LYS A 70 -6.99 -7.81 -24.65
N PRO A 71 -6.64 -6.66 -24.05
CA PRO A 71 -7.29 -6.23 -22.81
C PRO A 71 -8.81 -6.17 -22.98
N TYR A 72 -9.54 -6.59 -21.94
CA TYR A 72 -11.00 -6.51 -21.90
C TYR A 72 -11.48 -5.06 -22.07
N ALA A 73 -12.56 -4.88 -22.84
CA ALA A 73 -13.23 -3.58 -22.96
C ALA A 73 -13.98 -3.21 -21.66
N VAL A 74 -14.19 -1.91 -21.44
CA VAL A 74 -15.03 -1.41 -20.33
C VAL A 74 -16.41 -2.07 -20.38
N GLY A 75 -16.85 -2.60 -19.24
CA GLY A 75 -18.14 -3.26 -19.09
C GLY A 75 -18.17 -4.73 -19.54
N ALA A 76 -17.12 -5.23 -20.20
CA ALA A 76 -17.03 -6.65 -20.53
C ALA A 76 -16.94 -7.49 -19.25
N ILE A 77 -17.64 -8.63 -19.23
CA ILE A 77 -17.68 -9.49 -18.05
C ILE A 77 -16.46 -10.41 -18.05
N ARG A 78 -15.60 -10.29 -17.03
CA ARG A 78 -14.48 -11.20 -16.81
C ARG A 78 -14.74 -12.11 -15.61
N ALA A 79 -14.74 -13.41 -15.84
CA ALA A 79 -14.93 -14.44 -14.82
C ALA A 79 -13.64 -15.21 -14.52
N GLN A 80 -13.49 -15.67 -13.28
CA GLN A 80 -12.37 -16.46 -12.79
C GLN A 80 -12.91 -17.71 -12.05
N PRO A 81 -13.53 -18.67 -12.76
CA PRO A 81 -14.22 -19.80 -12.14
C PRO A 81 -13.30 -20.69 -11.29
N LYS A 82 -12.03 -20.86 -11.69
CA LYS A 82 -11.04 -21.60 -10.89
C LYS A 82 -10.72 -20.92 -9.57
N LEU A 83 -10.60 -19.59 -9.56
CA LEU A 83 -10.45 -18.84 -8.32
C LEU A 83 -11.70 -18.96 -7.44
N ALA A 84 -12.89 -19.01 -8.04
CA ALA A 84 -14.13 -19.23 -7.30
C ALA A 84 -14.18 -20.60 -6.63
N ASP A 85 -13.73 -21.67 -7.31
CA ASP A 85 -13.59 -23.01 -6.73
C ASP A 85 -12.60 -23.00 -5.55
N THR A 86 -11.46 -22.33 -5.71
CA THR A 86 -10.47 -22.15 -4.63
C THR A 86 -11.07 -21.43 -3.42
N LEU A 87 -11.75 -20.30 -3.62
CA LEU A 87 -12.38 -19.55 -2.53
C LEU A 87 -13.48 -20.37 -1.84
N ALA A 88 -14.26 -21.15 -2.60
CA ALA A 88 -15.27 -22.04 -2.05
C ALA A 88 -14.65 -23.18 -1.21
N GLN A 89 -13.55 -23.76 -1.66
CA GLN A 89 -12.80 -24.75 -0.88
C GLN A 89 -12.27 -24.14 0.42
N LEU A 90 -11.70 -22.93 0.37
CA LEU A 90 -11.23 -22.23 1.57
C LEU A 90 -12.38 -21.90 2.54
N ALA A 91 -13.55 -21.55 2.03
CA ALA A 91 -14.75 -21.35 2.85
C ALA A 91 -15.20 -22.64 3.56
N HIS A 92 -15.11 -23.78 2.88
CA HIS A 92 -15.52 -25.09 3.40
C HIS A 92 -14.48 -25.71 4.35
N ALA A 93 -13.23 -25.83 3.91
CA ALA A 93 -12.14 -26.51 4.63
C ALA A 93 -11.39 -25.58 5.61
N GLY A 94 -11.61 -24.28 5.51
CA GLY A 94 -10.93 -23.26 6.30
C GLY A 94 -9.68 -22.69 5.63
N LEU A 95 -9.28 -21.48 6.05
CA LEU A 95 -8.19 -20.72 5.43
C LEU A 95 -6.80 -21.39 5.52
N ASP A 96 -6.60 -22.33 6.44
CA ASP A 96 -5.33 -23.08 6.55
C ASP A 96 -5.14 -24.09 5.41
N ASP A 97 -6.22 -24.44 4.68
CA ASP A 97 -6.15 -25.33 3.51
C ASP A 97 -5.22 -24.77 2.41
N PHE A 98 -5.13 -23.43 2.30
CA PHE A 98 -4.18 -22.73 1.43
C PHE A 98 -2.72 -23.11 1.69
N TYR A 99 -2.36 -23.43 2.94
CA TYR A 99 -0.99 -23.72 3.34
C TYR A 99 -0.75 -25.18 3.64
N ARG A 100 -1.71 -25.87 4.27
CA ARG A 100 -1.53 -27.21 4.84
C ARG A 100 -2.52 -28.24 4.30
N GLY A 101 -3.55 -27.80 3.57
CA GLY A 101 -4.55 -28.67 2.98
C GLY A 101 -4.39 -28.87 1.47
N ASP A 102 -5.51 -29.01 0.79
CA ASP A 102 -5.61 -29.44 -0.61
C ASP A 102 -5.17 -28.34 -1.57
N ILE A 103 -5.64 -27.10 -1.35
CA ILE A 103 -5.18 -25.94 -2.12
C ILE A 103 -3.66 -25.77 -2.00
N GLY A 104 -3.10 -25.94 -0.80
CA GLY A 104 -1.65 -25.86 -0.62
C GLY A 104 -0.86 -26.97 -1.32
N ARG A 105 -1.45 -28.12 -1.63
CA ARG A 105 -0.81 -29.17 -2.45
C ARG A 105 -0.88 -28.82 -3.93
N GLU A 106 -2.02 -28.35 -4.42
CA GLU A 106 -2.18 -27.90 -5.80
C GLU A 106 -1.24 -26.74 -6.14
N ILE A 107 -1.15 -25.74 -5.26
CA ILE A 107 -0.20 -24.63 -5.42
C ILE A 107 1.24 -25.15 -5.55
N ALA A 108 1.67 -26.05 -4.65
CA ALA A 108 3.04 -26.57 -4.69
C ALA A 108 3.31 -27.38 -5.97
N SER A 109 2.35 -28.20 -6.40
CA SER A 109 2.44 -28.98 -7.62
C SER A 109 2.56 -28.09 -8.87
N ASP A 110 1.76 -27.03 -8.95
CA ASP A 110 1.84 -26.09 -10.07
C ASP A 110 3.16 -25.32 -10.09
N LEU A 111 3.61 -24.85 -8.93
CA LEU A 111 4.89 -24.14 -8.81
C LEU A 111 6.08 -25.04 -9.18
N GLU A 112 6.06 -26.32 -8.78
CA GLU A 112 7.08 -27.30 -9.16
C GLU A 112 7.11 -27.53 -10.69
N ARG A 113 5.96 -27.72 -11.33
CA ARG A 113 5.86 -27.86 -12.80
C ARG A 113 6.39 -26.64 -13.54
N LEU A 114 6.20 -25.45 -12.96
CA LEU A 114 6.67 -24.19 -13.51
C LEU A 114 8.14 -23.89 -13.16
N GLY A 115 8.82 -24.76 -12.40
CA GLY A 115 10.21 -24.57 -12.00
C GLY A 115 10.42 -23.43 -10.98
N ALA A 116 9.37 -23.01 -10.27
CA ALA A 116 9.48 -21.98 -9.25
C ALA A 116 10.17 -22.53 -7.99
N PRO A 117 10.98 -21.72 -7.28
CA PRO A 117 11.76 -22.18 -6.13
C PRO A 117 10.93 -22.36 -4.84
N VAL A 118 9.63 -22.02 -4.87
CA VAL A 118 8.75 -22.14 -3.70
C VAL A 118 8.23 -23.55 -3.61
N THR A 119 8.54 -24.24 -2.53
CA THR A 119 8.21 -25.65 -2.32
C THR A 119 6.98 -25.85 -1.44
N ARG A 120 6.48 -27.09 -1.41
CA ARG A 120 5.46 -27.52 -0.44
C ARG A 120 5.89 -27.29 1.01
N ALA A 121 7.17 -27.49 1.30
CA ALA A 121 7.72 -27.29 2.64
C ALA A 121 7.65 -25.82 3.05
N ASP A 122 7.95 -24.88 2.13
CA ASP A 122 7.83 -23.44 2.39
C ASP A 122 6.40 -23.03 2.71
N LEU A 123 5.41 -23.53 1.94
CA LEU A 123 4.00 -23.26 2.20
C LEU A 123 3.56 -23.80 3.57
N THR A 124 3.96 -25.03 3.90
CA THR A 124 3.59 -25.69 5.17
C THR A 124 4.26 -25.03 6.38
N ALA A 125 5.48 -24.51 6.21
CA ALA A 125 6.23 -23.83 7.26
C ALA A 125 5.73 -22.39 7.50
N TYR A 126 5.00 -21.80 6.55
CA TYR A 126 4.52 -20.42 6.69
C TYR A 126 3.48 -20.26 7.81
N ALA A 127 3.63 -19.19 8.57
CA ALA A 127 2.61 -18.69 9.47
C ALA A 127 2.62 -17.15 9.45
N ALA A 128 1.43 -16.55 9.39
CA ALA A 128 1.28 -15.13 9.66
C ALA A 128 1.60 -14.85 11.14
N LYS A 129 2.14 -13.67 11.43
CA LYS A 129 2.55 -13.29 12.77
C LYS A 129 1.98 -11.93 13.14
N GLU A 130 1.37 -11.85 14.33
CA GLU A 130 0.98 -10.59 14.94
C GLU A 130 2.21 -9.78 15.35
N ARG A 131 2.12 -8.46 15.22
CA ARG A 131 3.20 -7.53 15.55
C ARG A 131 2.63 -6.27 16.19
N ALA A 132 3.32 -5.78 17.21
CA ALA A 132 3.07 -4.44 17.71
C ALA A 132 3.34 -3.42 16.59
N PRO A 133 2.47 -2.42 16.42
CA PRO A 133 2.70 -1.36 15.43
C PRO A 133 3.89 -0.49 15.85
N LEU A 134 4.50 0.18 14.88
CA LEU A 134 5.30 1.36 15.18
C LEU A 134 4.36 2.47 15.61
N THR A 135 4.78 3.24 16.62
CA THR A 135 3.98 4.31 17.21
C THR A 135 4.75 5.61 17.20
N LEU A 136 4.10 6.67 16.75
CA LEU A 136 4.59 8.04 16.84
C LEU A 136 3.59 8.89 17.61
N ARG A 137 4.02 9.46 18.73
CA ARG A 137 3.25 10.50 19.42
C ARG A 137 3.56 11.87 18.82
N ARG A 138 2.53 12.63 18.47
CA ARG A 138 2.59 14.02 18.00
C ARG A 138 1.51 14.86 18.69
N ARG A 139 1.74 16.18 18.80
CA ARG A 139 0.82 17.23 19.30
C ARG A 139 -0.47 16.70 19.93
N ASP A 140 -1.44 16.36 19.08
CA ASP A 140 -2.83 16.01 19.39
C ASP A 140 -3.24 14.59 18.95
N ALA A 141 -2.29 13.76 18.51
CA ALA A 141 -2.58 12.42 17.99
C ALA A 141 -1.44 11.42 18.20
N THR A 142 -1.82 10.15 18.27
CA THR A 142 -0.91 9.01 18.22
C THR A 142 -1.11 8.29 16.90
N LEU A 143 -0.04 8.17 16.13
CA LEU A 143 -0.04 7.59 14.79
C LEU A 143 0.55 6.18 14.85
N TYR A 144 0.01 5.28 14.05
CA TYR A 144 0.41 3.90 13.96
C TYR A 144 0.69 3.51 12.53
N ASN A 145 1.74 2.72 12.33
CA ASN A 145 2.02 2.08 11.06
C ASN A 145 2.72 0.73 11.29
N PHE A 146 2.80 -0.11 10.27
CA PHE A 146 3.36 -1.45 10.40
C PHE A 146 4.91 -1.41 10.49
N PRO A 147 5.55 -2.27 11.31
CA PRO A 147 7.01 -2.33 11.40
C PRO A 147 7.67 -2.96 10.17
N PRO A 148 9.01 -2.95 10.06
CA PRO A 148 9.74 -3.71 9.05
C PRO A 148 9.26 -5.17 8.94
N PRO A 149 9.24 -5.77 7.74
CA PRO A 149 9.95 -5.34 6.54
C PRO A 149 9.19 -4.31 5.68
N THR A 150 8.10 -3.72 6.19
CA THR A 150 7.39 -2.66 5.47
C THR A 150 8.08 -1.30 5.61
N GLN A 151 7.69 -0.35 4.77
CA GLN A 151 8.13 1.05 4.86
C GLN A 151 7.30 1.93 5.82
N GLY A 152 6.56 1.35 6.76
CA GLY A 152 5.71 2.11 7.69
C GLY A 152 6.51 3.06 8.57
N LEU A 153 7.76 2.69 8.86
CA LEU A 153 8.73 3.55 9.53
C LEU A 153 8.96 4.88 8.78
N ALA A 154 9.05 4.84 7.45
CA ALA A 154 9.27 6.03 6.64
C ALA A 154 8.08 6.99 6.74
N ALA A 155 6.84 6.48 6.69
CA ALA A 155 5.63 7.30 6.81
C ALA A 155 5.57 8.05 8.15
N LEU A 156 5.93 7.37 9.24
CA LEU A 156 5.98 7.99 10.57
C LEU A 156 7.13 9.00 10.68
N ILE A 157 8.33 8.72 10.13
CA ILE A 157 9.43 9.69 10.12
C ILE A 157 9.04 10.96 9.34
N ILE A 158 8.37 10.83 8.18
CA ILE A 158 7.91 11.99 7.40
C ILE A 158 7.01 12.88 8.25
N LEU A 159 5.97 12.31 8.86
CA LEU A 159 5.02 13.04 9.70
C LEU A 159 5.69 13.62 10.95
N GLY A 160 6.62 12.89 11.56
CA GLY A 160 7.37 13.35 12.74
C GLY A 160 8.32 14.50 12.43
N ILE A 161 8.99 14.49 11.28
CA ILE A 161 9.83 15.60 10.83
C ILE A 161 8.97 16.80 10.45
N PHE A 162 7.93 16.58 9.64
CA PHE A 162 7.06 17.64 9.15
C PHE A 162 6.43 18.45 10.29
N ASP A 163 6.02 17.77 11.36
CA ASP A 163 5.51 18.38 12.59
C ASP A 163 6.41 19.47 13.19
N ARG A 164 7.74 19.27 13.11
CA ARG A 164 8.76 20.15 13.67
C ARG A 164 9.08 21.35 12.78
N LEU A 165 8.62 21.31 11.53
CA LEU A 165 8.78 22.44 10.61
C LEU A 165 7.79 23.57 10.90
N HIS A 166 6.74 23.31 11.69
CA HIS A 166 5.74 24.30 12.12
C HIS A 166 5.15 25.11 10.96
N ILE A 167 4.88 24.46 9.83
CA ILE A 167 4.33 25.10 8.64
C ILE A 167 2.84 25.38 8.84
N ALA A 168 2.47 26.67 8.82
CA ALA A 168 1.12 27.13 9.15
C ALA A 168 0.11 26.98 8.01
N GLU A 169 0.53 27.20 6.77
CA GLU A 169 -0.40 27.34 5.64
C GLU A 169 -0.53 26.04 4.83
N PRO A 170 -1.74 25.45 4.71
CA PRO A 170 -1.98 24.30 3.83
C PRO A 170 -1.69 24.67 2.39
N GLU A 171 -1.35 23.64 1.62
CA GLU A 171 -1.13 23.71 0.16
C GLU A 171 -0.20 24.85 -0.32
N SER A 172 0.62 25.39 0.58
CA SER A 172 1.62 26.41 0.30
C SER A 172 2.90 25.79 -0.25
N THR A 173 3.76 26.60 -0.87
CA THR A 173 5.11 26.15 -1.26
C THR A 173 5.88 25.58 -0.06
N ALA A 174 5.74 26.18 1.12
CA ALA A 174 6.40 25.69 2.34
C ALA A 174 5.87 24.31 2.74
N HIS A 175 4.56 24.07 2.65
CA HIS A 175 3.95 22.77 2.94
C HIS A 175 4.51 21.68 2.03
N TYR A 176 4.48 21.89 0.72
CA TYR A 176 4.97 20.90 -0.24
C TYR A 176 6.48 20.71 -0.16
N HIS A 177 7.26 21.80 -0.03
CA HIS A 177 8.71 21.71 0.14
C HIS A 177 9.05 20.90 1.41
N GLY A 178 8.39 21.20 2.54
CA GLY A 178 8.62 20.49 3.81
C GLY A 178 8.31 19.00 3.72
N LEU A 179 7.21 18.62 3.06
CA LEU A 179 6.87 17.21 2.83
C LEU A 179 7.89 16.49 1.94
N ILE A 180 8.34 17.13 0.86
CA ILE A 180 9.36 16.56 -0.05
C ILE A 180 10.68 16.35 0.70
N GLU A 181 11.16 17.36 1.44
CA GLU A 181 12.43 17.27 2.16
C GLU A 181 12.34 16.25 3.32
N ALA A 182 11.23 16.21 4.06
CA ALA A 182 10.99 15.18 5.08
C ALA A 182 11.00 13.77 4.47
N THR A 183 10.43 13.60 3.28
CA THR A 183 10.47 12.34 2.52
C THR A 183 11.89 11.93 2.19
N LYS A 184 12.72 12.85 1.67
CA LYS A 184 14.14 12.58 1.38
C LYS A 184 14.88 12.08 2.63
N ARG A 185 14.68 12.73 3.78
CA ARG A 185 15.26 12.30 5.07
C ARG A 185 14.80 10.90 5.47
N ALA A 186 13.49 10.65 5.40
CA ALA A 186 12.89 9.38 5.79
C ALA A 186 13.35 8.22 4.89
N PHE A 187 13.46 8.44 3.58
CA PHE A 187 13.87 7.41 2.63
C PHE A 187 15.35 7.05 2.79
N ALA A 188 16.22 8.02 3.04
CA ALA A 188 17.61 7.75 3.37
C ALA A 188 17.76 6.84 4.61
N ILE A 189 16.87 6.96 5.60
CA ILE A 189 16.81 6.06 6.76
C ILE A 189 16.25 4.69 6.34
N ARG A 190 15.10 4.68 5.63
CA ARG A 190 14.44 3.47 5.15
C ARG A 190 15.41 2.57 4.41
N ASP A 191 16.12 3.10 3.42
CA ASP A 191 16.97 2.33 2.51
C ASP A 191 18.21 1.74 3.20
N ARG A 192 18.62 2.33 4.34
CA ARG A 192 19.76 1.86 5.15
C ARG A 192 19.37 0.86 6.23
N PHE A 193 18.12 0.87 6.68
CA PHE A 193 17.70 0.17 7.90
C PHE A 193 16.57 -0.84 7.68
N VAL A 194 15.55 -0.50 6.88
CA VAL A 194 14.37 -1.34 6.70
C VAL A 194 14.75 -2.57 5.90
N THR A 195 14.57 -3.73 6.51
CA THR A 195 14.84 -5.04 5.94
C THR A 195 13.98 -6.08 6.65
N ASP A 196 14.21 -7.36 6.39
CA ASP A 196 13.62 -8.46 7.15
C ASP A 196 13.70 -8.19 8.65
N PHE A 197 12.55 -8.26 9.33
CA PHE A 197 12.43 -8.06 10.77
C PHE A 197 13.42 -8.91 11.58
N ASP A 198 13.68 -10.16 11.17
CA ASP A 198 14.60 -11.08 11.86
C ASP A 198 16.09 -10.78 11.55
N ARG A 199 16.36 -9.68 10.83
CA ARG A 199 17.70 -9.22 10.40
C ARG A 199 17.96 -7.75 10.73
N LEU A 200 17.08 -7.09 11.50
CA LEU A 200 17.24 -5.70 11.89
C LEU A 200 18.48 -5.51 12.76
N LYS A 201 19.21 -4.41 12.53
CA LYS A 201 20.42 -4.03 13.29
C LYS A 201 20.12 -3.07 14.45
N GLY A 202 18.90 -3.12 15.00
CA GLY A 202 18.46 -2.26 16.09
C GLY A 202 16.94 -2.16 16.16
N ASP A 203 16.45 -1.32 17.08
CA ASP A 203 15.02 -1.04 17.23
C ASP A 203 14.56 0.02 16.20
N PRO A 204 13.61 -0.28 15.30
CA PRO A 204 13.03 0.73 14.40
C PRO A 204 12.39 1.91 15.13
N ALA A 205 11.83 1.72 16.34
CA ALA A 205 11.21 2.80 17.10
C ALA A 205 12.21 3.88 17.54
N ALA A 206 13.51 3.55 17.62
CA ALA A 206 14.57 4.52 17.93
C ALA A 206 14.73 5.63 16.87
N PHE A 207 14.18 5.46 15.66
CA PHE A 207 14.12 6.50 14.64
C PHE A 207 12.95 7.48 14.84
N LEU A 208 11.98 7.12 15.69
CA LEU A 208 10.82 7.92 16.04
C LEU A 208 11.02 8.69 17.37
N ASP A 209 12.20 8.58 17.98
CA ASP A 209 12.57 9.34 19.17
C ASP A 209 12.50 10.86 18.87
N PRO A 210 11.88 11.67 19.77
CA PRO A 210 11.71 13.09 19.53
C PRO A 210 13.02 13.84 19.24
N LYS A 211 14.11 13.56 19.98
CA LYS A 211 15.40 14.23 19.76
C LYS A 211 16.04 13.83 18.44
N ARG A 212 15.74 12.63 17.95
CA ARG A 212 16.22 12.20 16.64
C ARG A 212 15.44 12.90 15.53
N LEU A 213 14.12 12.96 15.64
CA LEU A 213 13.29 13.70 14.69
C LEU A 213 13.64 15.21 14.67
N ASP A 214 13.97 15.81 15.83
CA ASP A 214 14.45 17.21 15.92
C ASP A 214 15.73 17.40 15.10
N ARG A 215 16.67 16.46 15.21
CA ARG A 215 17.92 16.48 14.43
C ARG A 215 17.69 16.31 12.94
N GLU A 216 16.79 15.42 12.54
CA GLU A 216 16.46 15.23 11.13
C GLU A 216 15.75 16.46 10.53
N ALA A 217 14.86 17.10 11.30
CA ALA A 217 14.19 18.34 10.89
C ALA A 217 15.16 19.52 10.77
N ALA A 218 16.13 19.63 11.68
CA ALA A 218 17.16 20.68 11.62
C ALA A 218 18.09 20.59 10.40
N LEU A 219 18.08 19.46 9.67
CA LEU A 219 18.84 19.28 8.43
C LEU A 219 18.07 19.72 7.17
N ILE A 220 16.81 20.14 7.32
CA ILE A 220 16.00 20.65 6.21
C ILE A 220 16.22 22.16 6.08
N ASP A 221 16.63 22.59 4.88
CA ASP A 221 16.74 24.00 4.52
C ASP A 221 15.45 24.44 3.80
N MET A 222 14.59 25.19 4.50
CA MET A 222 13.33 25.70 3.94
C MET A 222 13.48 26.66 2.75
N ARG A 223 14.72 27.01 2.37
CA ARG A 223 15.04 27.90 1.24
C ARG A 223 15.71 27.15 0.09
N ARG A 224 16.04 25.86 0.24
CA ARG A 224 16.76 25.10 -0.77
C ARG A 224 16.51 23.59 -0.67
N ALA A 225 16.16 22.98 -1.79
CA ALA A 225 16.02 21.53 -1.91
C ALA A 225 17.36 20.82 -1.69
N ALA A 226 17.35 19.76 -0.87
CA ALA A 226 18.52 18.92 -0.69
C ALA A 226 18.71 17.95 -1.87
N SER A 227 19.97 17.66 -2.18
CA SER A 227 20.36 16.57 -3.09
C SER A 227 20.74 15.34 -2.25
N ILE A 228 19.76 14.48 -2.00
CA ILE A 228 19.94 13.23 -1.24
C ILE A 228 19.65 12.07 -2.20
N PRO A 229 20.64 11.17 -2.45
CA PRO A 229 20.37 9.97 -3.22
C PRO A 229 19.49 9.03 -2.39
N VAL A 230 18.33 8.67 -2.94
CA VAL A 230 17.41 7.68 -2.35
C VAL A 230 17.22 6.53 -3.34
N ARG A 231 17.08 5.30 -2.83
CA ARG A 231 16.66 4.16 -3.62
C ARG A 231 15.15 4.24 -3.82
N SER A 232 14.69 3.76 -4.96
CA SER A 232 13.26 3.64 -5.27
C SER A 232 12.85 2.17 -5.26
N GLY A 233 11.70 1.90 -4.66
CA GLY A 233 10.92 0.68 -4.80
C GLY A 233 9.61 0.95 -5.53
N GLU A 234 9.08 -0.07 -6.21
CA GLU A 234 7.85 0.03 -6.99
C GLU A 234 6.74 -0.81 -6.35
N GLY A 235 5.55 -0.85 -6.96
CA GLY A 235 4.51 -1.80 -6.58
C GLY A 235 3.10 -1.21 -6.60
N ASP A 236 2.17 -2.00 -7.08
CA ASP A 236 0.74 -1.77 -7.09
C ASP A 236 0.05 -2.60 -5.99
N THR A 237 -1.11 -2.18 -5.52
CA THR A 237 -1.69 -2.65 -4.25
C THR A 237 -3.17 -2.33 -4.21
N VAL A 238 -3.95 -2.93 -3.30
CA VAL A 238 -5.26 -2.40 -2.90
C VAL A 238 -5.23 -2.01 -1.42
N TRP A 239 -5.76 -0.82 -1.10
CA TRP A 239 -6.02 -0.41 0.27
C TRP A 239 -7.53 -0.42 0.54
N MET A 240 -7.92 -0.84 1.73
CA MET A 240 -9.31 -0.83 2.20
C MET A 240 -9.33 -0.41 3.67
N GLY A 241 -10.38 0.33 4.06
CA GLY A 241 -10.62 0.69 5.44
C GLY A 241 -12.07 0.43 5.83
N ALA A 242 -12.29 0.11 7.10
CA ALA A 242 -13.62 -0.08 7.68
C ALA A 242 -13.63 0.46 9.12
N ILE A 243 -14.73 1.06 9.53
CA ILE A 243 -14.99 1.38 10.93
C ILE A 243 -16.43 0.96 11.24
N ASP A 244 -16.63 0.17 12.30
CA ASP A 244 -17.97 -0.21 12.76
C ASP A 244 -18.54 0.77 13.80
N ASN A 245 -19.81 0.54 14.19
CA ASN A 245 -20.52 1.38 15.14
C ASN A 245 -19.87 1.40 16.54
N ASP A 246 -19.24 0.30 16.93
CA ASP A 246 -18.53 0.14 18.21
C ASP A 246 -17.14 0.82 18.19
N GLY A 247 -16.70 1.28 17.02
CA GLY A 247 -15.46 2.01 16.84
C GLY A 247 -14.26 1.14 16.52
N MET A 248 -14.47 -0.13 16.16
CA MET A 248 -13.42 -0.98 15.62
C MET A 248 -12.98 -0.44 14.26
N ALA A 249 -11.77 0.10 14.19
CA ALA A 249 -11.18 0.61 12.97
C ALA A 249 -10.17 -0.38 12.39
N VAL A 250 -10.30 -0.63 11.09
CA VAL A 250 -9.40 -1.48 10.31
C VAL A 250 -8.80 -0.64 9.18
N SER A 251 -7.48 -0.68 9.06
CA SER A 251 -6.75 -0.29 7.85
C SER A 251 -6.10 -1.55 7.29
N PHE A 252 -6.49 -1.94 6.08
CA PHE A 252 -6.07 -3.16 5.44
C PHE A 252 -5.41 -2.88 4.10
N ILE A 253 -4.35 -3.61 3.78
CA ILE A 253 -3.63 -3.44 2.52
C ILE A 253 -3.04 -4.78 2.06
N GLN A 254 -3.25 -5.13 0.80
CA GLN A 254 -2.71 -6.37 0.20
C GLN A 254 -2.32 -6.17 -1.26
N SER A 255 -1.37 -6.96 -1.75
CA SER A 255 -0.75 -6.73 -3.06
C SER A 255 -0.07 -7.99 -3.59
N VAL A 256 -0.09 -8.16 -4.91
CA VAL A 256 0.73 -9.14 -5.65
C VAL A 256 2.11 -8.58 -6.06
N TYR A 257 2.45 -7.41 -5.55
CA TYR A 257 3.56 -6.53 -5.90
C TYR A 257 3.34 -5.73 -7.18
N TRP A 258 3.73 -6.19 -8.37
CA TRP A 258 3.55 -5.38 -9.57
C TRP A 258 2.30 -5.78 -10.31
N GLU A 259 1.34 -4.89 -10.52
CA GLU A 259 0.17 -5.08 -11.40
C GLU A 259 -0.47 -6.49 -11.22
N TYR A 260 -0.20 -7.41 -12.16
CA TYR A 260 -0.62 -8.80 -12.20
C TYR A 260 0.40 -9.78 -11.60
N GLY A 261 1.18 -9.35 -10.60
CA GLY A 261 2.26 -10.10 -9.98
C GLY A 261 3.31 -10.58 -10.97
N SER A 262 3.53 -11.90 -11.01
CA SER A 262 4.43 -12.52 -11.99
C SER A 262 3.77 -12.78 -13.34
N GLY A 263 2.49 -12.39 -13.53
CA GLY A 263 1.65 -12.79 -14.65
C GLY A 263 1.20 -14.26 -14.58
N THR A 264 1.80 -15.07 -13.72
CA THR A 264 1.53 -16.50 -13.62
C THR A 264 0.21 -16.76 -12.91
N VAL A 265 -0.76 -17.34 -13.61
CA VAL A 265 -1.99 -17.85 -13.02
C VAL A 265 -1.89 -19.37 -12.88
N LEU A 266 -1.92 -19.86 -11.64
CA LEU A 266 -1.75 -21.28 -11.34
C LEU A 266 -2.94 -22.10 -11.88
N PRO A 267 -2.73 -23.07 -12.79
CA PRO A 267 -3.84 -23.75 -13.49
C PRO A 267 -4.78 -24.54 -12.56
N GLY A 268 -4.25 -25.12 -11.47
CA GLY A 268 -5.03 -25.90 -10.52
C GLY A 268 -5.96 -25.05 -9.67
N THR A 269 -5.60 -23.79 -9.41
CA THR A 269 -6.28 -22.94 -8.40
C THR A 269 -6.82 -21.61 -8.92
N GLY A 270 -6.40 -21.17 -10.12
CA GLY A 270 -6.74 -19.85 -10.65
C GLY A 270 -6.11 -18.69 -9.87
N ILE A 271 -5.13 -18.95 -9.01
CA ILE A 271 -4.44 -17.91 -8.23
C ILE A 271 -3.39 -17.22 -9.10
N CYS A 272 -3.50 -15.91 -9.24
CA CYS A 272 -2.43 -15.07 -9.78
C CYS A 272 -1.29 -14.94 -8.75
N TRP A 273 -0.09 -15.39 -9.12
CA TRP A 273 1.04 -15.47 -8.22
C TRP A 273 1.79 -14.13 -8.12
N GLN A 274 2.17 -13.76 -6.90
CA GLN A 274 2.90 -12.50 -6.66
C GLN A 274 4.36 -12.57 -7.15
N ASN A 275 4.94 -11.41 -7.49
CA ASN A 275 6.37 -11.27 -7.82
C ASN A 275 7.17 -10.45 -6.78
N ARG A 276 6.70 -10.35 -5.53
CA ARG A 276 7.36 -9.59 -4.44
C ARG A 276 8.84 -9.93 -4.22
N GLY A 277 9.28 -11.13 -4.62
CA GLY A 277 10.70 -11.53 -4.56
C GLY A 277 11.63 -10.58 -5.32
N MET A 278 11.14 -9.81 -6.30
CA MET A 278 11.93 -8.80 -7.01
C MET A 278 12.41 -7.65 -6.11
N SER A 279 11.87 -7.49 -4.91
CA SER A 279 12.37 -6.50 -3.94
C SER A 279 13.70 -6.92 -3.26
N PHE A 280 14.20 -8.14 -3.51
CA PHE A 280 15.53 -8.54 -3.08
C PHE A 280 16.61 -7.96 -3.98
N SER A 281 17.76 -7.63 -3.38
CA SER A 281 18.98 -7.33 -4.10
C SER A 281 19.74 -8.61 -4.42
N LEU A 282 20.36 -8.66 -5.60
CA LEU A 282 21.31 -9.73 -5.96
C LEU A 282 22.72 -9.47 -5.41
N ASP A 283 22.99 -8.29 -4.86
CA ASP A 283 24.22 -8.01 -4.12
C ASP A 283 24.11 -8.60 -2.71
N ALA A 284 24.94 -9.59 -2.40
CA ALA A 284 25.00 -10.25 -1.10
C ALA A 284 25.33 -9.30 0.06
N ASN A 285 25.97 -8.16 -0.22
CA ASN A 285 26.33 -7.16 0.79
C ASN A 285 25.25 -6.08 1.00
N ALA A 286 24.14 -6.14 0.24
CA ALA A 286 23.06 -5.19 0.38
C ALA A 286 22.36 -5.27 1.74
N VAL A 287 21.49 -4.30 2.03
CA VAL A 287 20.62 -4.32 3.22
C VAL A 287 19.56 -5.42 3.12
N ASN A 288 19.13 -5.79 1.91
CA ASN A 288 18.10 -6.79 1.63
C ASN A 288 18.52 -7.79 0.52
N PRO A 289 19.59 -8.59 0.70
CA PRO A 289 20.01 -9.59 -0.27
C PRO A 289 18.99 -10.73 -0.40
N LEU A 290 18.98 -11.40 -1.55
CA LEU A 290 18.19 -12.61 -1.78
C LEU A 290 18.78 -13.79 -0.99
N GLU A 291 18.04 -14.30 -0.01
CA GLU A 291 18.45 -15.43 0.84
C GLU A 291 17.26 -16.37 1.12
N PRO A 292 17.48 -17.69 1.25
CA PRO A 292 16.43 -18.64 1.62
C PRO A 292 15.77 -18.28 2.96
N GLY A 293 14.43 -18.36 3.00
CA GLY A 293 13.64 -18.07 4.20
C GLY A 293 13.58 -16.61 4.64
N ARG A 294 14.26 -15.71 3.92
CA ARG A 294 14.21 -14.26 4.18
C ARG A 294 12.90 -13.67 3.66
N ARG A 295 12.39 -12.66 4.34
CA ARG A 295 11.26 -11.84 3.90
C ARG A 295 11.76 -10.64 3.10
N PRO A 296 11.19 -10.39 1.91
CA PRO A 296 11.57 -9.23 1.11
C PRO A 296 11.14 -7.93 1.78
N PHE A 297 11.72 -6.81 1.35
CA PHE A 297 11.15 -5.49 1.63
C PHE A 297 9.71 -5.41 1.09
N HIS A 298 8.81 -4.80 1.87
CA HIS A 298 7.42 -4.58 1.49
C HIS A 298 7.09 -3.10 1.41
N THR A 299 6.39 -2.71 0.33
CA THR A 299 5.89 -1.34 0.20
C THR A 299 4.60 -1.08 0.98
N LEU A 300 3.95 -2.14 1.47
CA LEU A 300 2.59 -2.12 2.02
C LEU A 300 2.53 -1.52 3.43
N ILE A 301 1.81 -0.41 3.60
CA ILE A 301 1.74 0.29 4.88
C ILE A 301 0.30 0.65 5.29
N PRO A 302 -0.36 -0.17 6.15
CA PRO A 302 -1.64 0.23 6.73
C PRO A 302 -1.41 1.26 7.85
N ALA A 303 -2.16 2.37 7.83
CA ALA A 303 -2.02 3.44 8.83
C ALA A 303 -3.30 3.65 9.64
N LEU A 304 -3.10 3.95 10.93
CA LEU A 304 -4.16 4.35 11.85
C LEU A 304 -3.70 5.60 12.62
N ALA A 305 -4.63 6.46 12.99
CA ALA A 305 -4.38 7.53 13.95
C ALA A 305 -5.48 7.57 15.01
N ALA A 306 -5.06 7.79 16.25
CA ALA A 306 -5.93 8.02 17.39
C ALA A 306 -5.68 9.43 17.92
N PHE A 307 -6.69 10.30 17.86
CA PHE A 307 -6.62 11.68 18.31
C PHE A 307 -6.98 11.79 19.79
N ASP A 308 -6.45 12.82 20.46
CA ASP A 308 -6.71 13.06 21.88
C ASP A 308 -8.18 13.43 22.17
N ASP A 309 -8.88 13.96 21.17
CA ASP A 309 -10.31 14.24 21.23
C ASP A 309 -11.20 12.99 21.05
N GLY A 310 -10.58 11.82 20.93
CA GLY A 310 -11.22 10.53 20.78
C GLY A 310 -11.43 10.08 19.32
N ARG A 311 -11.20 10.95 18.31
CA ARG A 311 -11.34 10.51 16.92
C ARG A 311 -10.40 9.35 16.60
N VAL A 312 -10.88 8.43 15.79
CA VAL A 312 -10.06 7.36 15.20
C VAL A 312 -10.12 7.49 13.69
N MET A 313 -8.96 7.43 13.05
CA MET A 313 -8.80 7.57 11.61
C MET A 313 -8.13 6.32 11.05
N SER A 314 -8.77 5.73 10.05
CA SER A 314 -8.20 4.70 9.18
C SER A 314 -7.90 5.32 7.84
N TYR A 315 -6.66 5.26 7.39
CA TYR A 315 -6.25 5.91 6.15
C TYR A 315 -5.11 5.15 5.47
N GLY A 316 -5.02 5.33 4.17
CA GLY A 316 -3.95 4.74 3.40
C GLY A 316 -4.05 5.11 1.93
N SER A 317 -3.08 4.62 1.17
CA SER A 317 -3.04 4.82 -0.28
C SER A 317 -2.29 3.68 -0.93
N MET A 318 -2.63 3.41 -2.19
CA MET A 318 -1.85 2.56 -3.09
C MET A 318 -0.64 3.31 -3.66
N GLY A 319 0.24 2.62 -4.41
CA GLY A 319 1.30 3.27 -5.18
C GLY A 319 2.71 3.15 -4.59
N GLY A 320 3.15 1.93 -4.23
CA GLY A 320 4.56 1.63 -3.97
C GLY A 320 5.26 2.57 -2.99
N ASP A 321 6.37 3.18 -3.41
CA ASP A 321 7.11 4.19 -2.64
C ASP A 321 6.37 5.51 -2.45
N GLY A 322 5.26 5.73 -3.14
CA GLY A 322 4.36 6.85 -2.91
C GLY A 322 3.52 6.72 -1.65
N GLN A 323 3.29 5.50 -1.14
CA GLN A 323 2.39 5.29 0.01
C GLN A 323 2.77 6.15 1.24
N PRO A 324 4.04 6.22 1.71
CA PRO A 324 4.41 7.08 2.83
C PRO A 324 4.13 8.57 2.57
N GLN A 325 4.27 8.99 1.31
CA GLN A 325 4.17 10.39 0.88
C GLN A 325 2.70 10.81 0.75
N PHE A 326 1.86 9.96 0.17
CA PHE A 326 0.42 10.19 0.07
C PHE A 326 -0.23 10.14 1.44
N GLN A 327 0.16 9.20 2.30
CA GLN A 327 -0.28 9.18 3.70
C GLN A 327 0.08 10.47 4.43
N ALA A 328 1.29 10.99 4.23
CA ALA A 328 1.67 12.26 4.83
C ALA A 328 0.82 13.42 4.30
N GLN A 329 0.66 13.55 2.99
CA GLN A 329 -0.15 14.61 2.35
C GLN A 329 -1.61 14.61 2.84
N ILE A 330 -2.30 13.46 2.81
CA ILE A 330 -3.72 13.41 3.21
C ILE A 330 -3.88 13.58 4.72
N PHE A 331 -2.91 13.10 5.51
CA PHE A 331 -2.95 13.26 6.96
C PHE A 331 -2.79 14.74 7.34
N THR A 332 -1.77 15.45 6.83
CA THR A 332 -1.52 16.85 7.22
C THR A 332 -2.69 17.74 6.81
N ARG A 333 -3.23 17.55 5.60
CA ARG A 333 -4.46 18.22 5.13
C ARG A 333 -5.62 18.11 6.12
N TYR A 334 -5.93 16.89 6.56
CA TYR A 334 -7.02 16.66 7.50
C TYR A 334 -6.70 17.14 8.92
N ALA A 335 -5.60 16.66 9.48
CA ALA A 335 -5.30 16.80 10.91
C ALA A 335 -4.63 18.13 11.26
N ASP A 336 -3.69 18.62 10.43
CA ASP A 336 -2.98 19.87 10.71
C ASP A 336 -3.74 21.10 10.21
N TYR A 337 -4.50 20.95 9.12
CA TYR A 337 -5.12 22.07 8.41
C TYR A 337 -6.65 22.04 8.37
N GLY A 338 -7.29 21.03 8.96
CA GLY A 338 -8.74 20.99 9.14
C GLY A 338 -9.56 20.82 7.86
N MET A 339 -8.95 20.33 6.77
CA MET A 339 -9.70 19.98 5.56
C MET A 339 -10.66 18.83 5.84
N SER A 340 -11.79 18.79 5.12
CA SER A 340 -12.70 17.63 5.20
C SER A 340 -12.00 16.36 4.70
N VAL A 341 -12.52 15.18 5.05
CA VAL A 341 -11.93 13.91 4.55
C VAL A 341 -11.92 13.86 3.02
N ALA A 342 -12.98 14.37 2.38
CA ALA A 342 -13.12 14.41 0.93
C ALA A 342 -12.11 15.36 0.30
N ASP A 343 -12.01 16.59 0.80
CA ASP A 343 -11.07 17.59 0.26
C ASP A 343 -9.61 17.15 0.44
N ALA A 344 -9.29 16.51 1.59
CA ALA A 344 -7.94 16.04 1.88
C ALA A 344 -7.45 14.99 0.86
N VAL A 345 -8.36 14.10 0.43
CA VAL A 345 -8.08 13.03 -0.56
C VAL A 345 -8.18 13.54 -2.00
N ASP A 346 -9.14 14.43 -2.28
CA ASP A 346 -9.33 15.03 -3.60
C ASP A 346 -8.12 15.84 -4.04
N ALA A 347 -7.58 16.66 -3.14
CA ALA A 347 -6.54 17.64 -3.39
C ALA A 347 -5.34 17.12 -4.22
N PRO A 348 -4.67 18.01 -4.99
CA PRO A 348 -3.65 17.61 -5.95
C PRO A 348 -2.47 16.92 -5.27
N ARG A 349 -1.88 15.89 -5.90
CA ARG A 349 -0.82 15.09 -5.27
C ARG A 349 0.53 15.23 -5.95
N LEU A 350 1.57 15.20 -5.14
CA LEU A 350 2.94 15.11 -5.61
C LEU A 350 3.60 13.82 -5.14
N LEU A 351 4.62 13.39 -5.88
CA LEU A 351 5.40 12.21 -5.58
C LEU A 351 6.88 12.50 -5.85
N TYR A 352 7.70 12.45 -4.80
CA TYR A 352 9.15 12.49 -4.94
C TYR A 352 9.71 11.09 -5.16
N GLY A 353 10.62 10.97 -6.13
CA GLY A 353 11.35 9.75 -6.42
C GLY A 353 10.96 9.13 -7.74
N ARG A 354 11.53 7.95 -8.01
CA ARG A 354 11.30 7.28 -9.29
C ARG A 354 9.87 6.77 -9.34
N THR A 355 9.17 7.08 -10.43
CA THR A 355 7.99 6.31 -10.83
C THR A 355 8.36 5.41 -11.98
N TRP A 356 7.54 4.40 -12.13
CA TRP A 356 7.55 3.38 -13.15
C TRP A 356 8.14 3.85 -14.49
N GLY A 357 9.34 3.36 -14.83
CA GLY A 357 10.02 3.56 -16.12
C GLY A 357 10.89 4.82 -16.25
N ALA A 358 10.95 5.68 -15.23
CA ALA A 358 11.78 6.89 -15.23
C ALA A 358 12.84 6.83 -14.13
N GLU A 359 14.13 6.97 -14.52
CA GLU A 359 15.25 6.98 -13.58
C GLU A 359 15.33 8.26 -12.72
N SER A 360 14.49 9.26 -13.01
CA SER A 360 14.54 10.59 -12.39
C SER A 360 14.10 10.57 -10.92
N LEU A 361 14.90 11.20 -10.07
CA LEU A 361 14.53 11.58 -8.69
C LEU A 361 13.69 12.87 -8.69
N SER A 362 12.90 13.10 -9.75
CA SER A 362 12.03 14.27 -9.89
C SER A 362 10.88 14.22 -8.88
N VAL A 363 10.26 15.38 -8.68
CA VAL A 363 8.96 15.52 -8.02
C VAL A 363 7.91 15.54 -9.11
N LYS A 364 7.12 14.48 -9.17
CA LYS A 364 6.03 14.31 -10.13
C LYS A 364 4.76 14.94 -9.60
N VAL A 365 4.07 15.73 -10.41
CA VAL A 365 2.90 16.49 -10.00
C VAL A 365 1.77 16.38 -11.03
N GLU A 366 0.54 16.52 -10.54
CA GLU A 366 -0.65 16.73 -11.39
C GLU A 366 -0.76 18.17 -11.87
N ASP A 367 -1.62 18.41 -12.85
CA ASP A 367 -1.83 19.75 -13.43
C ASP A 367 -2.72 20.65 -12.57
N ARG A 368 -3.27 20.12 -11.46
CA ARG A 368 -4.19 20.83 -10.56
C ARG A 368 -3.51 21.69 -9.50
N PHE A 369 -2.18 21.71 -9.44
CA PHE A 369 -1.46 22.61 -8.52
C PHE A 369 -1.52 24.06 -9.00
N ASP A 370 -1.46 25.00 -8.05
CA ASP A 370 -1.20 26.41 -8.37
C ASP A 370 0.14 26.54 -9.13
N PRO A 371 0.14 27.06 -10.38
CA PRO A 371 1.37 27.26 -11.16
C PRO A 371 2.41 28.13 -10.44
N ALA A 372 1.98 29.08 -9.60
CA ALA A 372 2.90 29.91 -8.81
C ALA A 372 3.64 29.07 -7.76
N CYS A 373 2.97 28.10 -7.15
CA CYS A 373 3.56 27.15 -6.23
C CYS A 373 4.57 26.25 -6.93
N ILE A 374 4.22 25.70 -8.10
CA ILE A 374 5.14 24.88 -8.91
C ILE A 374 6.39 25.68 -9.29
N ALA A 375 6.23 26.92 -9.76
CA ALA A 375 7.35 27.80 -10.07
C ALA A 375 8.22 28.10 -8.84
N ALA A 376 7.61 28.24 -7.66
CA ALA A 376 8.34 28.44 -6.42
C ALA A 376 9.13 27.20 -5.99
N LEU A 377 8.56 25.99 -6.12
CA LEU A 377 9.27 24.74 -5.85
C LEU A 377 10.49 24.57 -6.79
N ARG A 378 10.34 24.91 -8.07
CA ARG A 378 11.47 24.94 -9.02
C ARG A 378 12.56 25.92 -8.59
N ARG A 379 12.20 27.12 -8.12
CA ARG A 379 13.17 28.10 -7.59
C ARG A 379 13.90 27.62 -6.34
N LEU A 380 13.27 26.79 -5.51
CA LEU A 380 13.91 26.12 -4.38
C LEU A 380 14.89 25.03 -4.83
N GLY A 381 14.89 24.62 -6.10
CA GLY A 381 15.80 23.63 -6.67
C GLY A 381 15.19 22.24 -6.81
N HIS A 382 13.88 22.08 -6.67
CA HIS A 382 13.21 20.81 -6.96
C HIS A 382 13.09 20.60 -8.48
N GLU A 383 13.48 19.43 -8.96
CA GLU A 383 13.25 18.99 -10.33
C GLU A 383 11.78 18.57 -10.47
N ILE A 384 10.92 19.47 -10.97
CA ILE A 384 9.49 19.20 -11.12
C ILE A 384 9.17 18.61 -12.50
N GLU A 385 8.50 17.46 -12.51
CA GLU A 385 7.94 16.77 -13.66
C GLU A 385 6.41 16.85 -13.61
N GLU A 386 5.81 17.58 -14.55
CA GLU A 386 4.35 17.68 -14.68
C GLU A 386 3.87 16.51 -15.53
N LEU A 387 2.92 15.71 -15.01
CA LEU A 387 2.46 14.49 -15.68
C LEU A 387 1.43 14.74 -16.80
N GLY A 388 0.94 15.98 -16.95
CA GLY A 388 0.06 16.35 -18.05
C GLY A 388 -1.38 15.86 -17.89
N GLY A 389 -1.94 16.00 -16.68
CA GLY A 389 -3.36 15.81 -16.44
C GLY A 389 -3.81 15.99 -14.99
N ALA A 390 -5.12 16.03 -14.81
CA ALA A 390 -5.76 15.96 -13.50
C ALA A 390 -6.05 14.51 -13.11
N TYR A 391 -6.03 14.21 -11.81
CA TYR A 391 -6.40 12.91 -11.26
C TYR A 391 -5.60 11.75 -11.86
N ILE A 392 -4.27 11.83 -11.80
CA ILE A 392 -3.39 10.82 -12.39
C ILE A 392 -3.29 9.58 -11.50
N ASP A 393 -3.72 8.42 -12.01
CA ASP A 393 -3.76 7.12 -11.31
C ASP A 393 -2.41 6.74 -10.64
N SER A 394 -1.30 7.05 -11.31
CA SER A 394 0.05 6.74 -10.79
C SER A 394 0.44 7.50 -9.52
N LEU A 395 -0.35 8.50 -9.11
CA LEU A 395 -0.19 9.25 -7.87
C LEU A 395 -1.04 8.68 -6.72
N GLY A 396 -1.31 7.38 -6.79
CA GLY A 396 -1.89 6.57 -5.73
C GLY A 396 -3.41 6.65 -5.69
N HIS A 397 -4.02 5.67 -5.05
CA HIS A 397 -5.46 5.64 -4.76
C HIS A 397 -5.64 5.60 -3.24
N ALA A 398 -5.96 6.75 -2.65
CA ALA A 398 -6.11 6.97 -1.23
C ALA A 398 -7.55 6.76 -0.75
N GLY A 399 -7.68 6.38 0.52
CA GLY A 399 -8.95 6.37 1.21
C GLY A 399 -8.77 6.77 2.66
N MET A 400 -9.88 7.22 3.26
CA MET A 400 -9.88 7.76 4.60
C MET A 400 -11.24 7.55 5.24
N LEU A 401 -11.24 7.03 6.47
CA LEU A 401 -12.40 6.95 7.34
C LEU A 401 -12.06 7.63 8.66
N VAL A 402 -12.96 8.45 9.19
CA VAL A 402 -12.81 9.08 10.51
C VAL A 402 -14.07 8.92 11.33
N ARG A 403 -13.94 8.31 12.52
CA ARG A 403 -15.02 8.22 13.49
C ARG A 403 -14.94 9.34 14.51
N HIS A 404 -16.04 10.06 14.68
CA HIS A 404 -16.21 11.10 15.68
C HIS A 404 -16.89 10.51 16.93
N VAL A 405 -16.24 10.64 18.09
CA VAL A 405 -16.76 10.04 19.34
C VAL A 405 -17.95 10.81 19.91
N LYS A 406 -18.03 12.13 19.69
CA LYS A 406 -19.06 12.98 20.29
C LYS A 406 -20.47 12.66 19.79
N ASP A 407 -20.60 12.30 18.51
CA ASP A 407 -21.89 12.07 17.84
C ASP A 407 -21.98 10.68 17.17
N GLY A 408 -20.90 9.87 17.21
CA GLY A 408 -20.83 8.56 16.58
C GLY A 408 -20.74 8.60 15.06
N ARG A 409 -20.63 9.79 14.45
CA ARG A 409 -20.57 9.96 12.99
C ARG A 409 -19.29 9.37 12.43
N ILE A 410 -19.41 8.67 11.30
CA ILE A 410 -18.27 8.17 10.53
C ILE A 410 -18.26 8.91 9.19
N GLU A 411 -17.19 9.66 8.94
CA GLU A 411 -16.90 10.20 7.62
C GLU A 411 -16.05 9.19 6.85
N ALA A 412 -16.32 9.01 5.55
CA ALA A 412 -15.56 8.12 4.69
C ALA A 412 -15.46 8.69 3.28
N THR A 413 -14.31 8.50 2.63
CA THR A 413 -14.12 8.87 1.22
C THR A 413 -13.24 7.86 0.50
N HIS A 414 -13.37 7.86 -0.83
CA HIS A 414 -12.50 7.15 -1.76
C HIS A 414 -11.80 8.14 -2.70
N ASP A 415 -10.78 7.67 -3.39
CA ASP A 415 -10.01 8.50 -4.31
C ASP A 415 -10.79 8.78 -5.59
N PRO A 416 -10.93 10.05 -6.02
CA PRO A 416 -11.50 10.36 -7.34
C PRO A 416 -10.61 9.96 -8.53
N ARG A 417 -9.35 9.53 -8.28
CA ARG A 417 -8.43 9.05 -9.33
C ARG A 417 -8.79 7.67 -9.86
N SER A 418 -9.45 6.84 -9.05
CA SER A 418 -9.80 5.48 -9.43
C SER A 418 -11.29 5.23 -9.32
N ASP A 419 -11.76 4.16 -9.96
CA ASP A 419 -13.03 3.59 -9.56
C ASP A 419 -12.92 3.09 -8.10
N GLY A 420 -14.00 3.22 -7.34
CA GLY A 420 -14.02 2.88 -5.93
C GLY A 420 -15.32 3.33 -5.29
N GLY A 421 -15.36 3.30 -3.96
CA GLY A 421 -16.51 3.80 -3.23
C GLY A 421 -16.26 3.91 -1.73
N ALA A 422 -17.07 4.75 -1.09
CA ALA A 422 -17.25 4.80 0.34
C ALA A 422 -18.74 4.65 0.63
N ALA A 423 -19.11 3.70 1.48
CA ALA A 423 -20.49 3.37 1.79
C ALA A 423 -20.67 3.16 3.30
N GLY A 424 -21.84 3.57 3.80
CA GLY A 424 -22.32 3.23 5.14
C GLY A 424 -23.37 2.12 5.07
N LEU A 425 -23.48 1.33 6.13
CA LEU A 425 -24.49 0.29 6.29
C LEU A 425 -25.61 0.74 7.22
#